data_AF-A0A8T4IWF6-F1
#
_entry.id   AF-A0A8T4IWF6-F1
#
_cell.length_a   1.000
_cell.length_b   1.000
_cell.length_c   1.000
_cell.angle_alpha   90.00
_cell.angle_beta   90.00
_cell.angle_gamma   90.00
#
_symmetry.space_group_name_H-M   'P 1'
#
loop_
_entity.id
_entity.type
_entity.pdbx_description
1 polymer ?
#
loop_
_entity_poly.entity_id
_entity_poly.type
_entity_poly.pdbx_seq_one_letter_code
_entity_poly.pdbx_strand_id
1 'polypeptide(L)'
;PNHPGGGQQNYALILTNKSGRTCTVHGYPGVAFVDGAGKQVSVDPTRAPGQPSTVELSAGNSAWAPLSFANVQMTGVETVTPATVVITPPDQRASLPTPWNGDPVTNSNEGSVPKVGPLTAGTGS
;
A
#
# COMPACT_ATOMS: atom_id res chain seq x y z
N PRO A 1 3.21 21.48 -27.26
CA PRO A 1 2.20 20.49 -26.78
C PRO A 1 2.37 20.26 -25.28
N ASN A 2 1.50 20.85 -24.46
CA ASN A 2 1.45 20.56 -23.03
C ASN A 2 0.70 19.24 -22.86
N HIS A 3 1.34 18.26 -22.23
CA HIS A 3 0.72 16.99 -21.85
C HIS A 3 0.36 17.03 -20.35
N PRO A 4 -0.73 17.67 -19.91
CA PRO A 4 -1.17 17.57 -18.53
C PRO A 4 -1.85 16.20 -18.35
N GLY A 5 -1.06 15.18 -18.02
CA GLY A 5 -1.60 13.84 -17.86
C GLY A 5 -0.59 12.78 -17.42
N GLY A 6 0.51 13.14 -16.75
CA GLY A 6 1.38 12.18 -16.08
C GLY A 6 0.80 11.78 -14.73
N GLY A 7 -0.31 11.01 -14.74
CA GLY A 7 -1.07 10.69 -13.53
C GLY A 7 -0.31 9.79 -12.55
N GLN A 8 -0.40 10.10 -11.25
CA GLN A 8 -0.10 9.14 -10.19
C GLN A 8 -1.38 8.36 -9.86
N GLN A 9 -1.24 7.05 -9.69
CA GLN A 9 -2.28 6.22 -9.11
C GLN A 9 -2.17 6.28 -7.59
N ASN A 10 -3.32 6.43 -6.92
CA ASN A 10 -3.40 6.57 -5.47
C ASN A 10 -4.44 5.61 -4.92
N TYR A 11 -4.05 4.87 -3.88
CA TYR A 11 -4.85 3.88 -3.19
C TYR A 11 -4.79 4.15 -1.68
N ALA A 12 -5.86 3.82 -0.97
CA ALA A 12 -5.88 3.85 0.49
C ALA A 12 -5.83 2.42 1.03
N LEU A 13 -4.81 2.13 1.84
CA LEU A 13 -4.70 0.86 2.57
C LEU A 13 -5.39 1.03 3.91
N ILE A 14 -6.55 0.39 4.10
CA ILE A 14 -7.34 0.53 5.32
C ILE A 14 -7.18 -0.72 6.19
N LEU A 15 -6.73 -0.53 7.42
CA LEU A 15 -6.61 -1.55 8.45
C LEU A 15 -7.72 -1.34 9.48
N THR A 16 -8.63 -2.30 9.60
CA THR A 16 -9.72 -2.26 10.59
C THR A 16 -9.46 -3.25 11.72
N ASN A 17 -9.52 -2.78 12.96
CA ASN A 17 -9.44 -3.65 14.12
C ASN A 17 -10.76 -4.42 14.31
N LYS A 18 -10.78 -5.69 13.86
CA LYS A 18 -11.93 -6.59 14.03
C LYS A 18 -11.90 -7.36 15.36
N SER A 19 -10.88 -7.17 16.19
CA SER A 19 -10.81 -7.80 17.50
C SER A 19 -11.69 -7.08 18.52
N GLY A 20 -12.04 -7.75 19.62
CA GLY A 20 -12.74 -7.13 20.75
C GLY A 20 -11.85 -6.33 21.69
N ARG A 21 -10.58 -6.09 21.35
CA ARG A 21 -9.59 -5.41 22.21
C ARG A 21 -8.98 -4.22 21.47
N THR A 22 -8.63 -3.18 22.21
CA THR A 22 -7.86 -2.08 21.65
C THR A 22 -6.45 -2.54 21.29
N CYS A 23 -5.96 -2.14 20.12
CA CYS A 23 -4.57 -2.34 19.69
C CYS A 23 -3.97 -1.03 19.20
N THR A 24 -2.64 -1.00 19.03
CA THR A 24 -1.93 0.15 18.48
C THR A 24 -1.20 -0.26 17.21
N VAL A 25 -1.09 0.68 16.27
CA VAL A 25 -0.21 0.56 15.10
C VAL A 25 0.66 1.81 14.99
N HIS A 26 1.93 1.64 14.69
CA HIS A 26 2.87 2.76 14.57
C HIS A 26 3.77 2.64 13.34
N GLY A 27 3.78 3.68 12.50
CA GLY A 27 4.66 3.75 11.34
C GLY A 27 4.04 3.23 10.04
N TYR A 28 4.85 2.57 9.22
CA TYR A 28 4.51 2.22 7.84
C TYR A 28 4.10 0.75 7.75
N PRO A 29 3.00 0.41 7.07
CA PRO A 29 2.70 -0.98 6.81
C PRO A 29 3.69 -1.55 5.79
N GLY A 30 4.06 -2.82 5.96
CA GLY A 30 4.67 -3.60 4.90
C GLY A 30 3.63 -3.88 3.82
N VAL A 31 4.04 -3.82 2.56
CA VAL A 31 3.16 -4.07 1.41
C VAL A 31 3.93 -4.93 0.42
N ALA A 32 3.32 -6.01 -0.04
CA ALA A 32 3.87 -6.85 -1.10
C ALA A 32 2.78 -7.20 -2.11
N PHE A 33 3.12 -7.13 -3.40
CA PHE A 33 2.22 -7.55 -4.46
C PHE A 33 2.60 -8.95 -4.95
N VAL A 34 1.63 -9.85 -4.97
CA VAL A 34 1.85 -11.28 -5.26
C VAL A 34 0.91 -11.79 -6.35
N ASP A 35 1.32 -12.86 -7.02
CA ASP A 35 0.49 -13.61 -7.96
C ASP A 35 -0.50 -14.56 -7.25
N GLY A 36 -1.27 -15.32 -8.04
CA GLY A 36 -2.25 -16.28 -7.51
C GLY A 36 -1.65 -17.46 -6.74
N ALA A 37 -0.34 -17.69 -6.84
CA ALA A 37 0.40 -18.70 -6.08
C ALA A 37 1.06 -18.11 -4.82
N GLY A 38 0.92 -16.80 -4.58
CA GLY A 38 1.53 -16.09 -3.45
C GLY A 38 3.00 -15.71 -3.67
N LYS A 39 3.53 -15.85 -4.89
CA LYS A 39 4.89 -15.40 -5.21
C LYS A 39 4.87 -13.89 -5.43
N GLN A 40 5.83 -13.18 -4.83
CA GLN A 40 6.01 -11.75 -5.05
C GLN A 40 6.39 -11.45 -6.51
N VAL A 41 5.69 -10.49 -7.12
CA VAL A 41 5.85 -10.13 -8.53
C VAL A 41 6.26 -8.66 -8.74
N SER A 42 6.18 -7.84 -7.70
CA SER A 42 6.63 -6.45 -7.68
C SER A 42 7.80 -6.27 -6.73
N VAL A 43 8.56 -5.20 -6.94
CA VAL A 43 9.49 -4.71 -5.92
C VAL A 43 8.75 -4.20 -4.69
N ASP A 44 9.46 -4.18 -3.55
CA ASP A 44 8.92 -3.66 -2.30
C ASP A 44 8.64 -2.15 -2.42
N PRO A 45 7.47 -1.68 -1.96
CA PRO A 45 7.19 -0.25 -1.91
C PRO A 45 8.17 0.48 -1.00
N THR A 46 8.61 1.65 -1.46
CA THR A 46 9.44 2.57 -0.68
C THR A 46 8.57 3.39 0.28
N ARG A 47 9.17 3.96 1.33
CA ARG A 47 8.44 4.83 2.26
C ARG A 47 8.29 6.23 1.66
N ALA A 48 7.06 6.71 1.56
CA ALA A 48 6.79 8.11 1.28
C ALA A 48 7.20 8.98 2.48
N PRO A 49 7.53 10.26 2.28
CA PRO A 49 7.71 11.20 3.38
C PRO A 49 6.46 11.27 4.26
N GLY A 50 6.67 11.32 5.57
CA GLY A 50 5.60 11.41 6.55
C GLY A 50 6.14 11.23 7.96
N GLN A 51 5.40 11.73 8.94
CA GLN A 51 5.77 11.61 10.34
C GLN A 51 4.94 10.51 10.98
N PRO A 52 5.56 9.35 11.33
CA PRO A 52 4.87 8.28 12.05
C PRO A 52 4.24 8.80 13.33
N SER A 53 2.99 8.42 13.56
CA SER A 53 2.33 8.58 14.85
C SER A 53 1.76 7.22 15.29
N THR A 54 1.61 7.05 16.59
CA THR A 54 0.94 5.87 17.14
C THR A 54 -0.56 6.07 16.99
N VAL A 55 -1.22 5.15 16.31
CA VAL A 55 -2.67 5.12 16.17
C VAL A 55 -3.23 4.06 17.10
N GLU A 56 -4.11 4.49 18.01
CA GLU A 56 -4.88 3.59 18.86
C GLU A 56 -6.18 3.18 18.14
N LEU A 57 -6.38 1.88 17.98
CA LEU A 57 -7.51 1.29 17.31
C LEU A 57 -8.36 0.52 18.31
N SER A 58 -9.43 1.15 18.78
CA SER A 58 -10.52 0.45 19.48
C SER A 58 -11.20 -0.56 18.54
N ALA A 59 -11.96 -1.50 19.11
CA ALA A 59 -12.73 -2.46 18.32
C ALA A 59 -13.63 -1.74 17.31
N GLY A 60 -13.52 -2.10 16.03
CA GLY A 60 -14.25 -1.49 14.92
C GLY A 60 -13.58 -0.26 14.28
N ASN A 61 -12.61 0.37 14.95
CA ASN A 61 -11.90 1.53 14.39
C ASN A 61 -10.88 1.13 13.32
N SER A 62 -10.52 2.10 12.48
CA SER A 62 -9.58 1.90 11.37
C SER A 62 -8.42 2.90 11.39
N ALA A 63 -7.28 2.46 10.84
CA ALA A 63 -6.17 3.30 10.40
C ALA A 63 -6.01 3.14 8.90
N TRP A 64 -5.44 4.14 8.24
CA TRP A 64 -5.16 4.09 6.82
C TRP A 64 -3.78 4.60 6.46
N ALA A 65 -3.21 4.09 5.37
CA ALA A 65 -1.96 4.56 4.79
C ALA A 65 -2.14 4.81 3.28
N PRO A 66 -1.62 5.93 2.74
CA PRO A 66 -1.64 6.17 1.30
C PRO A 66 -0.63 5.25 0.61
N LEU A 67 -1.02 4.70 -0.54
CA LEU A 67 -0.17 3.96 -1.45
C LEU A 67 -0.24 4.63 -2.82
N SER A 68 0.89 5.00 -3.40
CA SER A 68 0.91 5.63 -4.72
C SER A 68 2.04 5.14 -5.61
N PHE A 69 1.81 5.17 -6.92
CA PHE A 69 2.81 4.88 -7.94
C PHE A 69 2.49 5.63 -9.22
N ALA A 70 3.51 5.92 -10.02
CA ALA A 70 3.32 6.64 -11.28
C ALA A 70 2.68 5.71 -12.33
N ASN A 71 1.79 6.26 -13.17
CA ASN A 71 1.19 5.50 -14.26
C ASN A 71 2.28 5.01 -15.21
N VAL A 72 2.34 3.69 -15.36
CA VAL A 72 3.35 2.94 -16.10
C VAL A 72 3.31 3.19 -17.61
N GLN A 73 2.18 3.65 -18.16
CA GLN A 73 2.06 4.07 -19.56
C GLN A 73 2.97 5.26 -19.88
N MET A 74 3.45 5.99 -18.87
CA MET A 74 4.31 7.16 -19.01
C MET A 74 5.79 6.87 -18.77
N THR A 75 6.13 5.74 -18.14
CA THR A 75 7.52 5.44 -17.74
C THR A 75 8.17 4.36 -18.60
N GLY A 76 7.40 3.57 -19.36
CA GLY A 76 7.94 2.53 -20.25
C GLY A 76 8.60 1.37 -19.52
N VAL A 77 8.39 1.28 -18.20
CA VAL A 77 8.93 0.24 -17.33
C VAL A 77 8.12 -1.04 -17.50
N GLU A 78 8.78 -2.19 -17.30
CA GLU A 78 8.08 -3.47 -17.32
C GLU A 78 7.12 -3.57 -16.12
N THR A 79 5.94 -4.12 -16.37
CA THR A 79 4.87 -4.18 -15.37
C THR A 79 4.25 -5.54 -15.28
N VAL A 80 3.63 -5.77 -14.13
CA VAL A 80 2.85 -6.96 -13.82
C VAL A 80 1.53 -6.53 -13.21
N THR A 81 0.49 -7.32 -13.46
CA THR A 81 -0.78 -7.19 -12.75
C THR A 81 -0.81 -8.20 -11.60
N PRO A 82 -0.70 -7.76 -10.33
CA PRO A 82 -0.80 -8.65 -9.18
C PRO A 82 -2.20 -9.24 -9.05
N ALA A 83 -2.30 -10.43 -8.48
CA ALA A 83 -3.59 -10.99 -8.09
C ALA A 83 -3.99 -10.51 -6.68
N THR A 84 -3.02 -10.34 -5.79
CA THR A 84 -3.23 -10.02 -4.37
C THR A 84 -2.23 -8.98 -3.91
N VAL A 85 -2.67 -8.08 -3.03
CA VAL A 85 -1.81 -7.24 -2.20
C VAL A 85 -1.81 -7.80 -0.78
N VAL A 86 -0.61 -7.97 -0.22
CA VAL A 86 -0.39 -8.48 1.13
C VAL A 86 0.05 -7.30 2.00
N ILE A 87 -0.74 -6.98 3.02
CA ILE A 87 -0.49 -5.85 3.92
C ILE A 87 -0.06 -6.41 5.28
N THR A 88 1.11 -6.01 5.76
CA THR A 88 1.64 -6.41 7.07
C THR A 88 1.64 -5.20 8.00
N PRO A 89 0.78 -5.16 9.02
CA PRO A 89 0.80 -4.07 10.00
C PRO A 89 2.18 -4.00 10.69
N PRO A 90 2.72 -2.80 10.98
CA PRO A 90 4.10 -2.61 11.45
C PRO A 90 4.43 -3.36 12.75
N ASP A 91 3.43 -3.56 13.61
CA ASP A 91 3.59 -4.19 14.93
C ASP A 91 2.97 -5.60 14.99
N GLN A 92 2.50 -6.15 13.86
CA GLN A 92 1.91 -7.49 13.80
C GLN A 92 2.69 -8.44 12.91
N ARG A 93 2.77 -9.71 13.31
CA ARG A 93 3.37 -10.78 12.51
C ARG A 93 2.44 -11.33 11.43
N ALA A 94 1.14 -11.10 11.56
CA ALA A 94 0.15 -11.59 10.62
C ALA A 94 -0.02 -10.61 9.47
N SER A 95 0.19 -11.10 8.25
CA SER A 95 -0.12 -10.36 7.03
C SER A 95 -1.57 -10.58 6.60
N LEU A 96 -2.15 -9.57 5.97
CA LEU A 96 -3.53 -9.54 5.51
C LEU A 96 -3.55 -9.53 3.98
N PRO A 97 -3.80 -10.69 3.32
CA PRO A 97 -3.96 -10.74 1.88
C PRO A 97 -5.31 -10.14 1.48
N THR A 98 -5.30 -9.28 0.46
CA THR A 98 -6.49 -8.66 -0.13
C THR A 98 -6.41 -8.77 -1.65
N PRO A 99 -7.49 -9.16 -2.36
CA PRO A 99 -7.52 -9.14 -3.81
C PRO A 99 -7.09 -7.78 -4.36
N TRP A 100 -6.16 -7.78 -5.32
CA TRP A 100 -5.72 -6.55 -5.96
C TRP A 100 -6.58 -6.28 -7.19
N ASN A 101 -7.36 -5.20 -7.12
CA ASN A 101 -8.20 -4.73 -8.24
C ASN A 101 -7.70 -3.39 -8.80
N GLY A 102 -6.46 -3.01 -8.47
CA GLY A 102 -5.84 -1.79 -8.95
C GLY A 102 -5.05 -2.00 -10.24
N ASP A 103 -4.36 -0.94 -10.65
CA ASP A 103 -3.54 -0.90 -11.85
C ASP A 103 -2.31 -1.81 -11.77
N PRO A 104 -1.68 -2.13 -12.92
CA PRO A 104 -0.39 -2.78 -12.96
C PRO A 104 0.68 -2.00 -12.19
N VAL A 105 1.59 -2.75 -11.56
CA VAL A 105 2.74 -2.23 -10.80
C VAL A 105 4.04 -2.60 -11.51
N THR A 106 5.10 -1.83 -11.28
CA THR A 106 6.43 -2.16 -11.83
C THR A 106 6.97 -3.45 -11.20
N ASN A 107 7.61 -4.29 -12.00
CA ASN A 107 8.37 -5.44 -11.50
C ASN A 107 9.88 -5.11 -11.32
N SER A 108 10.28 -3.87 -11.58
CA SER A 108 11.65 -3.40 -11.49
C SER A 108 11.80 -2.28 -10.45
N ASN A 109 13.04 -2.04 -10.03
CA ASN A 109 13.39 -0.90 -9.17
C ASN A 109 13.54 0.42 -9.96
N GLU A 110 13.19 0.42 -11.25
CA GLU A 110 13.37 1.55 -12.15
C GLU A 110 12.04 2.24 -12.40
N GLY A 111 11.91 3.51 -11.98
CA GLY A 111 10.70 4.30 -12.23
C GLY A 111 9.42 3.73 -11.59
N SER A 112 8.43 4.56 -11.32
CA SER A 112 7.12 4.11 -10.82
C SER A 112 7.11 3.21 -9.56
N VAL A 113 8.22 3.09 -8.82
CA VAL A 113 8.31 2.26 -7.62
C VAL A 113 7.23 2.70 -6.64
N PRO A 114 6.37 1.78 -6.16
CA PRO A 114 5.31 2.16 -5.26
C PRO A 114 5.84 2.81 -3.98
N LYS A 115 5.06 3.76 -3.46
CA LYS A 115 5.36 4.52 -2.26
C LYS A 115 4.23 4.34 -1.28
N VAL A 116 4.55 3.98 -0.05
CA VAL A 116 3.59 3.84 1.05
C VAL A 116 3.86 4.88 2.14
N GLY A 117 2.82 5.58 2.57
CA GLY A 117 2.89 6.53 3.68
C GLY A 117 2.71 5.88 5.06
N PRO A 118 2.90 6.64 6.15
CA PRO A 118 2.65 6.14 7.48
C PRO A 118 1.15 5.95 7.71
N LEU A 119 0.80 5.05 8.63
CA LEU A 119 -0.57 4.87 9.10
C LEU A 119 -1.02 6.11 9.89
N THR A 120 -2.24 6.54 9.61
CA THR A 120 -2.94 7.61 10.35
C THR A 120 -4.34 7.13 10.73
N ALA A 121 -4.92 7.70 11.78
CA ALA A 121 -6.26 7.33 12.22
C ALA A 121 -7.33 7.64 11.15
N GLY A 122 -8.35 6.79 11.06
CA GLY A 122 -9.48 6.96 10.13
C GLY A 122 -9.35 6.13 8.85
N THR A 123 -10.12 6.51 7.84
CA THR A 123 -10.26 5.78 6.56
C THR A 123 -9.79 6.57 5.33
N GLY A 124 -9.11 7.71 5.53
CA GLY A 124 -8.53 8.51 4.44
C GLY A 124 -9.50 9.39 3.66
N SER A 125 -10.55 9.90 4.33
CA SER A 125 -11.46 10.93 3.84
C SER A 125 -11.03 12.34 4.24
#